data_AF-A0A957N854-F1
#
_entry.id   AF-A0A957N854-F1
#
_cell.length_a   1.000
_cell.length_b   1.000
_cell.length_c   1.000
_cell.angle_alpha   90.00
_cell.angle_beta   90.00
_cell.angle_gamma   90.00
#
_symmetry.space_group_name_H-M   'P 1'
#
loop_
_entity.id
_entity.type
_entity.pdbx_description
1 polymer ?
#
loop_
_entity_poly.entity_id
_entity_poly.type
_entity_poly.pdbx_seq_one_letter_code
_entity_poly.pdbx_strand_id
1 'polypeptide(L)'
;DPSMNLAAVEDMESKFPDTDVVLIESGGDNLTLTFSPALVDFFIYVIDVAAGDKIPRKNGPGISQSDILVINKTDLAPYVGASLEVMDRDSKLMRNERPFVFTNCKTGEGVDDLVKLIHEGILFDLQVAAEV
;
A
#
# COMPACT_ATOMS: atom_id res chain seq x y z
N ASP A 1 5.65 -16.95 -11.66
CA ASP A 1 5.77 -18.15 -10.80
C ASP A 1 6.38 -17.69 -9.48
N PRO A 2 5.60 -17.68 -8.37
CA PRO A 2 6.07 -17.22 -7.06
C PRO A 2 6.65 -18.35 -6.18
N SER A 3 6.98 -19.53 -6.73
CA SER A 3 7.37 -20.72 -5.95
C SER A 3 8.49 -20.47 -4.92
N MET A 4 9.52 -19.68 -5.25
CA MET A 4 10.59 -19.33 -4.31
C MET A 4 10.12 -18.41 -3.17
N ASN A 5 9.18 -17.50 -3.46
CA ASN A 5 8.61 -16.62 -2.46
C ASN A 5 7.70 -17.41 -1.50
N LEU A 6 6.91 -18.35 -2.03
CA LEU A 6 6.06 -19.21 -1.22
C LEU A 6 6.86 -20.07 -0.25
N ALA A 7 7.94 -20.71 -0.71
CA ALA A 7 8.82 -21.48 0.19
C ALA A 7 9.42 -20.61 1.31
N ALA A 8 9.75 -19.36 1.02
CA ALA A 8 10.25 -18.43 2.04
C ALA A 8 9.16 -18.03 3.05
N VAL A 9 7.91 -17.87 2.60
CA VAL A 9 6.76 -17.61 3.48
C VAL A 9 6.48 -18.82 4.38
N GLU A 10 6.45 -20.03 3.82
CA GLU A 10 6.26 -21.28 4.57
C GLU A 10 7.34 -21.48 5.66
N ASP A 11 8.59 -21.14 5.34
CA ASP A 11 9.70 -21.15 6.29
C ASP A 11 9.52 -20.13 7.42
N MET A 12 8.94 -18.96 7.13
CA MET A 12 8.68 -17.91 8.12
C MET A 12 7.51 -18.30 9.03
N GLU A 13 6.41 -18.79 8.46
CA GLU A 13 5.26 -19.30 9.23
C GLU A 13 5.67 -20.44 10.16
N SER A 14 6.52 -21.35 9.68
CA SER A 14 7.04 -22.45 10.51
C SER A 14 7.92 -21.96 11.67
N LYS A 15 8.65 -20.85 11.49
CA LYS A 15 9.50 -20.26 12.55
C LYS A 15 8.69 -19.42 13.54
N PHE A 16 7.60 -18.83 13.10
CA PHE A 16 6.78 -17.90 13.88
C PHE A 16 5.30 -18.31 13.81
N PRO A 17 4.92 -19.41 14.50
CA PRO A 17 3.58 -20.00 14.36
C PRO A 17 2.44 -19.11 14.87
N ASP A 18 2.74 -18.11 15.70
CA ASP A 18 1.76 -17.15 16.24
C ASP A 18 1.66 -15.87 15.39
N THR A 19 2.16 -15.89 14.14
CA THR A 19 2.14 -14.71 13.25
C THR A 19 0.75 -14.50 12.64
N ASP A 20 0.22 -13.28 12.76
CA ASP A 20 -1.03 -12.89 12.09
C ASP A 20 -0.82 -12.39 10.65
N VAL A 21 0.36 -11.80 10.37
CA VAL A 21 0.66 -11.14 9.08
C VAL A 21 2.10 -11.38 8.65
N VAL A 22 2.28 -11.75 7.37
CA VAL A 22 3.57 -11.74 6.69
C VAL A 22 3.61 -10.61 5.67
N LEU A 23 4.56 -9.69 5.81
CA LEU A 23 4.76 -8.59 4.86
C LEU A 23 5.79 -8.99 3.80
N ILE A 24 5.40 -8.89 2.52
CA ILE A 24 6.29 -9.16 1.38
C ILE A 24 6.55 -7.84 0.64
N GLU A 25 7.78 -7.35 0.70
CA GLU A 25 8.21 -6.19 -0.06
C GLU A 25 8.67 -6.61 -1.46
N SER A 26 8.13 -5.98 -2.50
CA SER A 26 8.67 -6.13 -3.86
C SER A 26 10.01 -5.41 -4.00
N GLY A 27 10.87 -5.83 -4.93
CA GLY A 27 12.16 -5.17 -5.16
C GLY A 27 12.10 -3.74 -5.74
N GLY A 28 10.90 -3.19 -5.93
CA GLY A 28 10.66 -1.90 -6.59
C GLY A 28 10.78 -2.01 -8.11
N ASP A 29 9.75 -1.54 -8.83
CA ASP A 29 9.76 -1.49 -10.30
C ASP A 29 8.75 -0.42 -10.76
N ASN A 30 8.45 -0.40 -12.05
CA ASN A 30 7.55 0.53 -12.70
C ASN A 30 6.06 0.26 -12.37
N LEU A 31 5.19 1.10 -12.94
CA LEU A 31 3.75 1.13 -12.66
C LEU A 31 2.98 -0.16 -13.03
N THR A 32 3.60 -1.09 -13.75
CA THR A 32 2.98 -2.36 -14.15
C THR A 32 3.20 -3.48 -13.15
N LEU A 33 4.07 -3.30 -12.16
CA LEU A 33 4.37 -4.36 -11.20
C LEU A 33 3.15 -4.63 -10.31
N THR A 34 2.80 -5.90 -10.23
CA THR A 34 1.73 -6.42 -9.39
C THR A 34 2.18 -7.73 -8.76
N PHE A 35 1.51 -8.12 -7.68
CA PHE A 35 1.71 -9.44 -7.10
C PHE A 35 0.79 -10.46 -7.76
N SER A 36 1.26 -11.71 -7.81
CA SER A 36 0.39 -12.82 -8.15
C SER A 36 -0.61 -13.04 -7.01
N PRO A 37 -1.91 -13.23 -7.29
CA PRO A 37 -2.89 -13.64 -6.27
C PRO A 37 -2.57 -15.00 -5.62
N ALA A 38 -1.65 -15.78 -6.21
CA ALA A 38 -1.16 -17.00 -5.60
C ALA A 38 -0.08 -16.76 -4.53
N LEU A 39 0.41 -15.53 -4.38
CA LEU A 39 1.46 -15.15 -3.42
C LEU A 39 0.95 -14.22 -2.31
N VAL A 40 0.00 -13.35 -2.61
CA VAL A 40 -0.53 -12.38 -1.64
C VAL A 40 -2.05 -12.37 -1.65
N ASP A 41 -2.64 -12.28 -0.47
CA ASP A 41 -4.08 -12.12 -0.28
C ASP A 41 -4.53 -10.66 -0.49
N PHE A 42 -3.61 -9.71 -0.26
CA PHE A 42 -3.87 -8.28 -0.32
C PHE A 42 -2.57 -7.56 -0.69
N PHE A 43 -2.67 -6.48 -1.46
CA PHE A 43 -1.48 -5.72 -1.83
C PHE A 43 -1.66 -4.21 -1.73
N ILE A 44 -0.69 -3.59 -1.06
CA ILE A 44 -0.55 -2.15 -0.92
C ILE A 44 0.43 -1.67 -1.98
N TYR A 45 0.02 -0.68 -2.76
CA TYR A 45 0.89 -0.07 -3.76
C TYR A 45 1.36 1.30 -3.28
N VAL A 46 2.67 1.55 -3.28
CA VAL A 46 3.25 2.78 -2.74
C VAL A 46 3.88 3.58 -3.88
N ILE A 47 3.42 4.82 -4.04
CA ILE A 47 4.05 5.84 -4.89
C ILE A 47 4.51 6.99 -4.00
N ASP A 48 5.33 7.89 -4.56
CA ASP A 48 5.69 9.12 -3.86
C ASP A 48 5.44 10.37 -4.71
N VAL A 49 5.25 11.49 -4.02
CA VAL A 49 4.96 12.80 -4.63
C VAL A 49 6.12 13.31 -5.49
N ALA A 50 7.37 12.94 -5.17
CA ALA A 50 8.54 13.38 -5.92
C ALA A 50 8.61 12.76 -7.33
N ALA A 51 7.90 11.65 -7.58
CA ALA A 51 7.72 11.08 -8.92
C ALA A 51 6.78 11.92 -9.82
N GLY A 52 6.07 12.90 -9.24
CA GLY A 52 5.24 13.88 -9.94
C GLY A 52 3.73 13.66 -9.79
N ASP A 53 2.97 14.75 -9.80
CA ASP A 53 1.51 14.74 -9.60
C ASP A 53 0.70 14.01 -10.70
N LYS A 54 1.31 13.79 -11.87
CA LYS A 54 0.74 13.01 -12.98
C LYS A 54 0.81 11.49 -12.78
N ILE A 55 1.45 10.99 -11.74
CA ILE A 55 1.62 9.54 -11.55
C ILE A 55 0.26 8.82 -11.43
N PRO A 56 -0.71 9.27 -10.59
CA PRO A 56 -2.00 8.59 -10.47
C PRO A 56 -2.71 8.40 -11.83
N ARG A 57 -2.77 9.42 -12.69
CA ARG A 57 -3.45 9.33 -13.99
C ARG A 57 -2.74 8.45 -15.04
N LYS A 58 -1.52 7.96 -14.77
CA LYS A 58 -0.88 6.97 -15.67
C LYS A 58 -1.56 5.60 -15.61
N ASN A 59 -2.40 5.36 -14.59
CA ASN A 59 -3.32 4.23 -14.51
C ASN A 59 -2.66 2.85 -14.66
N GLY A 60 -1.48 2.66 -14.06
CA GLY A 60 -0.90 1.32 -13.94
C GLY A 60 -1.77 0.41 -13.08
N PRO A 61 -1.68 -0.92 -13.24
CA PRO A 61 -2.46 -1.88 -12.44
C PRO A 61 -2.22 -1.71 -10.94
N GLY A 62 -1.01 -1.32 -10.51
CA GLY A 62 -0.77 -0.99 -9.10
C GLY A 62 -1.59 0.21 -8.60
N ILE A 63 -1.90 1.18 -9.47
CA ILE A 63 -2.72 2.35 -9.10
C ILE A 63 -4.21 2.00 -9.10
N SER A 64 -4.71 1.23 -10.06
CA SER A 64 -6.16 0.99 -10.21
C SER A 64 -6.67 -0.26 -9.48
N GLN A 65 -5.81 -1.25 -9.26
CA GLN A 65 -6.22 -2.58 -8.79
C GLN A 65 -5.70 -2.93 -7.40
N SER A 66 -4.74 -2.18 -6.85
CA SER A 66 -4.32 -2.37 -5.45
C SER A 66 -5.46 -2.16 -4.49
N ASP A 67 -5.45 -2.94 -3.43
CA ASP A 67 -6.44 -2.81 -2.37
C ASP A 67 -6.29 -1.46 -1.68
N ILE A 68 -5.06 -1.02 -1.41
CA ILE A 68 -4.74 0.33 -0.93
C ILE A 68 -3.63 0.95 -1.79
N LEU A 69 -3.84 2.19 -2.22
CA LEU A 69 -2.78 3.04 -2.77
C LEU A 69 -2.26 3.99 -1.69
N VAL A 70 -0.94 4.04 -1.50
CA VAL A 70 -0.27 5.00 -0.62
C VAL A 70 0.45 6.03 -1.48
N ILE A 71 0.23 7.31 -1.19
CA ILE A 71 0.92 8.44 -1.82
C ILE A 71 1.79 9.10 -0.75
N ASN A 72 3.06 8.70 -0.71
CA ASN A 72 3.99 9.08 0.35
C ASN A 72 4.80 10.35 0.01
N LYS A 73 5.47 10.90 1.03
CA LYS A 73 6.37 12.05 0.97
C LYS A 73 5.64 13.34 0.57
N THR A 74 4.46 13.57 1.14
CA THR A 74 3.64 14.77 0.87
C THR A 74 4.38 16.07 1.16
N ASP A 75 5.33 16.06 2.09
CA ASP A 75 6.22 17.18 2.40
C ASP A 75 7.08 17.63 1.22
N LEU A 76 7.31 16.75 0.22
CA LEU A 76 8.12 17.08 -0.94
C LEU A 76 7.39 17.90 -2.01
N ALA A 77 6.05 18.00 -1.94
CA ALA A 77 5.22 18.65 -2.96
C ALA A 77 5.72 20.05 -3.38
N PRO A 78 6.05 20.98 -2.45
CA PRO A 78 6.47 22.34 -2.81
C PRO A 78 7.81 22.39 -3.55
N TYR A 79 8.66 21.38 -3.39
CA TYR A 79 10.01 21.36 -3.95
C TYR A 79 10.06 20.75 -5.36
N VAL A 80 9.06 19.93 -5.70
CA VAL A 80 8.97 19.25 -7.00
C VAL A 80 7.86 19.81 -7.90
N GLY A 81 7.12 20.83 -7.42
CA GLY A 81 6.04 21.45 -8.16
C GLY A 81 4.83 20.53 -8.37
N ALA A 82 4.60 19.59 -7.45
CA ALA A 82 3.46 18.68 -7.49
C ALA A 82 2.28 19.27 -6.70
N SER A 83 1.06 19.15 -7.24
CA SER A 83 -0.17 19.47 -6.51
C SER A 83 -0.78 18.21 -5.89
N LEU A 84 -0.96 18.24 -4.57
CA LEU A 84 -1.64 17.16 -3.84
C LEU A 84 -3.12 17.08 -4.23
N GLU A 85 -3.75 18.21 -4.55
CA GLU A 85 -5.13 18.28 -5.02
C GLU A 85 -5.31 17.59 -6.37
N VAL A 86 -4.33 17.72 -7.27
CA VAL A 86 -4.32 16.99 -8.53
C VAL A 86 -4.18 15.49 -8.30
N MET A 87 -3.28 15.08 -7.40
CA MET A 87 -3.08 13.67 -7.07
C MET A 87 -4.32 13.06 -6.42
N ASP A 88 -5.02 13.80 -5.55
CA ASP A 88 -6.27 13.38 -4.90
C ASP A 88 -7.36 13.12 -5.93
N ARG A 89 -7.64 14.12 -6.77
CA ARG A 89 -8.66 14.03 -7.83
C ARG A 89 -8.39 12.85 -8.77
N ASP A 90 -7.14 12.72 -9.23
CA ASP A 90 -6.79 11.69 -10.21
C ASP A 90 -6.82 10.29 -9.57
N SER A 91 -6.42 10.16 -8.30
CA SER A 91 -6.50 8.89 -7.57
C SER A 91 -7.94 8.43 -7.41
N LYS A 92 -8.85 9.33 -7.00
CA LYS A 92 -10.30 9.05 -6.94
C LYS A 92 -10.84 8.56 -8.28
N LEU A 93 -10.46 9.23 -9.38
CA LEU A 93 -10.91 8.85 -10.72
C LEU A 93 -10.41 7.48 -11.16
N MET A 94 -9.14 7.13 -10.86
CA MET A 94 -8.54 5.86 -11.31
C MET A 94 -8.93 4.68 -10.42
N ARG A 95 -9.32 4.94 -9.17
CA ARG A 95 -9.58 3.91 -8.15
C ARG A 95 -11.07 3.64 -7.89
N ASN A 96 -11.96 4.53 -8.33
CA ASN A 96 -13.38 4.51 -7.97
C ASN A 96 -13.53 4.50 -6.43
N GLU A 97 -14.13 3.45 -5.87
CA GLU A 97 -14.36 3.29 -4.43
C GLU A 97 -13.15 2.70 -3.66
N ARG A 98 -12.07 2.29 -4.35
CA ARG A 98 -10.90 1.69 -3.66
C ARG A 98 -10.12 2.75 -2.88
N PRO A 99 -9.77 2.49 -1.60
CA PRO A 99 -9.18 3.49 -0.74
C PRO A 99 -7.76 3.88 -1.17
N PHE A 100 -7.38 5.12 -0.89
CA PHE A 100 -5.99 5.57 -0.95
C PHE A 100 -5.73 6.55 0.18
N VAL A 101 -4.47 6.70 0.56
CA VAL A 101 -4.05 7.54 1.68
C VAL A 101 -2.79 8.34 1.33
N PHE A 102 -2.80 9.60 1.70
CA PHE A 102 -1.60 10.44 1.67
C PHE A 102 -0.80 10.22 2.95
N THR A 103 0.52 10.08 2.82
CA THR A 103 1.39 9.87 3.97
C THR A 103 2.63 10.73 3.93
N ASN A 104 3.14 11.01 5.12
CA ASN A 104 4.53 11.39 5.33
C ASN A 104 5.12 10.43 6.36
N CYS A 105 5.71 9.32 5.89
CA CYS A 105 6.30 8.32 6.79
C CYS A 105 7.48 8.86 7.63
N LYS A 106 8.05 10.03 7.28
CA LYS A 106 9.10 10.66 8.08
C LYS A 106 8.55 11.32 9.35
N THR A 107 7.32 11.82 9.30
CA THR A 107 6.65 12.44 10.46
C THR A 107 5.60 11.53 11.10
N GLY A 108 5.18 10.47 10.40
CA GLY A 108 4.11 9.57 10.82
C GLY A 108 2.71 10.00 10.34
N GLU A 109 2.59 11.14 9.65
CA GLU A 109 1.30 11.63 9.15
C GLU A 109 0.68 10.63 8.17
N GLY A 110 -0.60 10.29 8.38
CA GLY A 110 -1.37 9.35 7.55
C GLY A 110 -1.02 7.87 7.76
N VAL A 111 -0.03 7.53 8.60
CA VAL A 111 0.33 6.14 8.87
C VAL A 111 -0.76 5.44 9.67
N ASP A 112 -1.36 6.10 10.67
CA ASP A 112 -2.46 5.52 11.45
C ASP A 112 -3.70 5.25 10.58
N ASP A 113 -3.98 6.12 9.60
CA ASP A 113 -5.04 5.92 8.62
C ASP A 113 -4.76 4.69 7.74
N LEU A 114 -3.51 4.50 7.31
CA LEU A 114 -3.10 3.30 6.57
C LEU A 114 -3.28 2.03 7.42
N VAL A 115 -2.84 2.05 8.68
CA VAL A 115 -2.98 0.90 9.60
C VAL A 115 -4.45 0.55 9.79
N LYS A 116 -5.31 1.56 9.97
CA LYS A 116 -6.76 1.35 10.05
C LYS A 116 -7.31 0.66 8.81
N LEU A 117 -6.93 1.12 7.61
CA LEU A 117 -7.38 0.50 6.36
C LEU A 117 -6.90 -0.96 6.23
N ILE A 118 -5.69 -1.29 6.70
CA ILE A 118 -5.18 -2.67 6.72
C ILE A 118 -6.03 -3.54 7.66
N HIS A 119 -6.35 -3.03 8.85
CA HIS A 119 -7.19 -3.74 9.82
C HIS A 119 -8.59 -4.04 9.26
N GLU A 120 -9.23 -3.03 8.66
CA GLU A 120 -10.55 -3.16 8.03
C GLU A 120 -10.54 -4.07 6.79
N GLY A 121 -9.44 -4.08 6.03
CA GLY A 121 -9.34 -4.76 4.74
C GLY A 121 -8.88 -6.22 4.79
N ILE A 122 -7.96 -6.58 5.70
CA ILE A 122 -7.35 -7.92 5.78
C ILE A 122 -7.72 -8.63 7.09
N LEU A 123 -7.57 -7.94 8.22
CA LEU A 123 -7.55 -8.60 9.53
C LEU A 123 -8.94 -8.87 10.10
N PHE A 124 -9.99 -8.34 9.45
CA PHE A 124 -11.39 -8.52 9.83
C PHE A 124 -11.62 -8.37 11.35
N ASP A 125 -11.24 -7.22 11.91
CA ASP A 125 -11.43 -6.84 13.32
C ASP A 125 -11.41 -8.02 14.31
N LEU A 126 -10.22 -8.56 14.57
CA LEU A 126 -9.95 -9.05 15.92
C LEU A 126 -10.10 -7.85 16.86
N GLN A 127 -11.27 -7.73 17.50
CA GLN A 127 -11.43 -6.86 18.66
C GLN A 127 -10.42 -7.33 19.70
N VAL A 128 -9.24 -6.69 19.73
CA VAL A 128 -8.34 -6.78 20.87
C VAL A 128 -9.08 -6.02 21.96
N ALA A 129 -9.79 -6.76 22.80
CA ALA A 129 -10.35 -6.22 24.04
C ALA A 129 -9.20 -5.51 24.74
N ALA A 130 -9.32 -4.19 24.92
CA ALA A 130 -8.37 -3.44 25.72
C ALA A 130 -8.33 -4.11 27.10
N GLU A 131 -7.21 -4.76 27.43
CA GLU A 131 -6.99 -5.27 28.77
C GLU A 131 -7.00 -4.08 29.73
N VAL A 132 -7.82 -4.25 30.78
CA VAL A 132 -8.15 -3.27 31.83
C VAL A 132 -6.97 -2.99 32.73
#